data_AF-A0A969EP84-F1
#
_entry.id   AF-A0A969EP84-F1
#
_cell.length_a   1.000
_cell.length_b   1.000
_cell.length_c   1.000
_cell.angle_alpha   90.00
_cell.angle_beta   90.00
_cell.angle_gamma   90.00
#
_symmetry.space_group_name_H-M   'P 1'
#
loop_
_entity.id
_entity.type
_entity.pdbx_description
1 polymer ?
#
loop_
_entity_poly.entity_id
_entity_poly.type
_entity_poly.pdbx_seq_one_letter_code
_entity_poly.pdbx_strand_id
1 'polypeptide(L)' 'MGVLRPLRVIITNYPEDQEEWFDIPNYPQDKSNTETRKVPFSNEIYIEDEDFLEDAPSKFFRLAPGREVRLLGDKT' A
#
# COMPACT_ATOMS: atom_id res chain seq x y z
N MET A 1 10.11 1.21 -0.58
CA MET A 1 8.86 1.98 -0.53
C MET A 1 9.21 3.29 0.12
N GLY A 2 8.68 4.38 -0.43
CA GLY A 2 8.83 5.72 0.11
C GLY A 2 7.72 6.55 -0.51
N VAL A 3 7.05 7.36 0.30
CA VAL A 3 5.96 8.22 -0.13
C VAL A 3 6.47 9.66 -0.08
N LEU A 4 6.47 10.34 -1.22
CA LEU A 4 7.04 11.69 -1.35
C LEU A 4 6.00 12.78 -1.10
N ARG A 5 4.75 12.56 -1.51
CA ARG A 5 3.61 13.45 -1.24
C ARG A 5 2.58 12.68 -0.42
N PRO A 6 2.73 12.63 0.92
CA PRO A 6 1.92 11.75 1.74
C PRO A 6 0.47 12.20 1.81
N LEU A 7 -0.42 11.31 1.38
CA LEU A 7 -1.85 11.35 1.69
C LEU A 7 -2.15 10.29 2.75
N ARG A 8 -2.65 10.73 3.91
CA ARG A 8 -3.00 9.84 5.02
C ARG A 8 -4.29 9.09 4.73
N VAL A 9 -4.28 7.78 4.94
CA VAL A 9 -5.44 6.90 4.78
C VAL A 9 -5.68 6.14 6.08
N ILE A 10 -6.94 6.11 6.52
CA ILE A 10 -7.38 5.38 7.72
C ILE A 10 -8.23 4.18 7.30
N ILE A 11 -7.77 2.99 7.65
CA ILE A 11 -8.46 1.72 7.41
C ILE A 11 -9.42 1.47 8.57
N THR A 12 -10.66 1.92 8.41
CA THR A 12 -11.67 1.95 9.48
C THR A 12 -12.06 0.59 10.07
N ASN A 13 -11.78 -0.50 9.37
CA ASN A 13 -12.06 -1.86 9.81
C ASN A 13 -10.82 -2.62 10.33
N TYR A 14 -9.71 -1.93 10.56
CA TYR A 14 -8.50 -2.50 11.15
C TYR A 14 -8.29 -1.96 12.58
N PRO A 15 -7.90 -2.79 13.57
CA PRO A 15 -7.76 -2.35 14.97
C PRO A 15 -6.67 -1.28 15.15
N GLU A 16 -6.93 -0.28 15.99
CA GLU A 16 -6.02 0.87 16.19
C GLU A 16 -4.69 0.48 16.86
N ASP A 17 -4.71 -0.50 17.77
CA ASP A 17 -3.52 -0.94 18.52
C ASP A 17 -2.82 -2.16 17.90
N GLN A 18 -3.17 -2.51 16.65
CA GLN A 18 -2.59 -3.66 15.96
C GLN A 18 -1.58 -3.21 14.91
N GLU A 19 -0.47 -3.94 14.84
CA GLU A 19 0.54 -3.82 13.81
C GLU A 19 0.93 -5.20 13.29
N GLU A 20 0.97 -5.36 11.97
CA GLU A 20 1.46 -6.57 11.29
C GLU A 20 2.73 -6.25 10.50
N TRP A 21 3.67 -7.19 10.49
CA TRP A 21 4.94 -7.02 9.78
C TRP A 21 5.02 -7.98 8.59
N PHE A 22 5.16 -7.41 7.40
CA PHE A 22 5.25 -8.14 6.15
C PHE A 22 6.69 -8.24 5.67
N ASP A 23 7.11 -9.45 5.27
CA ASP A 23 8.37 -9.65 4.55
C ASP A 23 8.16 -9.39 3.05
N ILE A 24 8.75 -8.30 2.57
CA ILE A 24 8.69 -7.87 1.17
C ILE A 24 10.05 -8.09 0.51
N PRO A 25 10.13 -8.75 -0.68
CA PRO A 25 11.38 -8.91 -1.41
C PRO A 25 12.04 -7.56 -1.73
N ASN A 26 13.36 -7.48 -1.54
CA ASN A 26 14.11 -6.28 -1.95
C ASN A 26 14.21 -6.16 -3.48
N TYR A 27 14.37 -7.30 -4.16
CA TYR A 27 14.54 -7.39 -5.61
C TYR A 27 13.51 -8.38 -6.21
N PRO A 28 12.23 -8.00 -6.31
CA PRO A 28 11.15 -8.91 -6.73
C PRO A 28 11.34 -9.51 -8.13
N GLN A 29 12.08 -8.84 -9.02
CA GLN A 29 12.42 -9.33 -10.35
C GLN A 29 13.53 -10.41 -10.36
N ASP A 30 14.37 -10.46 -9.32
CA ASP A 30 15.44 -11.44 -9.22
C ASP A 30 15.01 -12.62 -8.33
N LYS A 31 14.54 -13.68 -8.98
CA LYS A 31 14.07 -14.89 -8.28
C LYS A 31 15.17 -15.64 -7.55
N SER A 32 16.44 -15.37 -7.83
CA SER A 32 17.57 -15.99 -7.11
C SER A 32 17.85 -15.29 -5.78
N ASN A 33 17.39 -14.04 -5.65
CA ASN A 33 17.56 -13.24 -4.46
C ASN A 33 16.45 -13.55 -3.43
N THR A 34 16.85 -13.99 -2.25
CA THR A 34 15.95 -14.31 -1.13
C THR A 34 15.87 -13.22 -0.07
N GLU A 35 16.58 -12.10 -0.27
CA GLU A 35 16.58 -10.99 0.68
C GLU A 35 15.22 -10.30 0.71
N THR A 36 14.74 -10.11 1.93
CA THR A 36 13.49 -9.41 2.22
C THR A 36 13.76 -8.28 3.19
N ARG A 37 12.84 -7.32 3.23
CA ARG A 37 12.75 -6.31 4.27
C ARG A 37 11.40 -6.40 4.95
N LYS A 38 11.40 -6.12 6.25
CA LYS A 38 10.17 -6.00 7.03
C LYS A 38 9.53 -4.63 6.80
N VAL A 39 8.23 -4.62 6.54
CA VAL A 39 7.41 -3.41 6.41
C VAL A 39 6.22 -3.51 7.36
N PRO A 40 6.02 -2.53 8.26
CA PRO A 40 4.88 -2.53 9.17
C PRO A 40 3.61 -2.11 8.43
N PHE A 41 2.49 -2.61 8.92
CA PHE A 41 1.15 -2.27 8.48
C PHE A 41 0.25 -2.09 9.70
N SER A 42 -0.54 -1.03 9.69
CA SER A 42 -1.50 -0.69 10.74
C SER A 42 -2.74 -0.06 10.12
N ASN A 43 -3.67 0.41 10.95
CA ASN A 43 -4.86 1.13 10.50
C ASN A 43 -4.54 2.50 9.85
N GLU A 44 -3.38 3.10 10.14
CA GLU A 44 -2.94 4.38 9.57
C GLU A 44 -1.79 4.15 8.58
N ILE A 45 -2.04 4.44 7.30
CA ILE A 45 -1.05 4.32 6.24
C ILE A 45 -0.92 5.61 5.45
N TYR A 46 0.14 5.68 4.65
CA TYR A 46 0.39 6.78 3.73
C TYR A 46 0.52 6.24 2.32
N ILE A 47 -0.13 6.91 1.37
CA ILE A 47 0.00 6.68 -0.07
C ILE A 47 0.49 7.96 -0.75
N GLU A 48 0.94 7.85 -2.00
CA GLU A 48 1.18 9.05 -2.80
C GLU A 48 -0.16 9.77 -3.07
N ASP A 49 -0.16 11.08 -2.91
CA ASP A 49 -1.33 11.93 -3.16
C ASP A 49 -1.93 11.71 -4.57
N GLU A 50 -1.07 11.50 -5.57
CA GLU A 50 -1.48 11.24 -6.96
C GLU A 50 -2.10 9.85 -7.19
N ASP A 51 -2.07 8.97 -6.20
CA ASP A 51 -2.69 7.65 -6.26
C ASP A 51 -4.17 7.65 -5.84
N PHE A 52 -4.72 8.81 -5.46
CA PHE A 52 -6.14 9.00 -5.20
C PHE A 52 -6.76 10.07 -6.11
N LEU A 53 -7.95 9.80 -6.66
CA LEU A 53 -8.76 10.80 -7.37
C LEU A 53 -10.25 10.61 -7.07
N GLU A 54 -10.95 11.70 -6.73
CA GLU A 54 -12.42 11.69 -6.51
C GLU A 54 -13.19 11.44 -7.81
N ASP A 55 -12.80 12.11 -8.89
CA ASP A 55 -13.35 11.92 -10.24
C ASP A 55 -12.30 11.26 -11.14
N ALA A 56 -12.16 9.94 -10.98
CA ALA A 56 -11.15 9.16 -11.68
C ALA A 56 -11.62 8.75 -13.10
N PRO A 57 -10.84 9.05 -14.17
CA PRO A 57 -11.16 8.57 -15.51
C PRO A 57 -11.10 7.04 -15.59
N SER A 58 -11.65 6.46 -16.66
CA SER A 58 -11.72 5.01 -16.85
C SER A 58 -10.34 4.32 -16.91
N LYS A 59 -9.29 5.05 -17.32
CA LYS A 59 -7.91 4.56 -17.40
C LYS A 59 -7.09 4.81 -16.13
N PHE A 60 -7.73 5.13 -15.01
CA PHE A 60 -7.09 5.30 -13.71
C PHE A 60 -7.30 4.05 -12.85
N PHE A 61 -6.21 3.31 -12.60
CA PHE A 61 -6.20 2.01 -11.92
C PHE A 61 -5.78 2.08 -10.45
N ARG A 62 -5.90 3.27 -9.84
CA ARG A 62 -5.51 3.54 -8.46
C ARG A 62 -6.76 3.86 -7.62
N LEU A 63 -6.59 4.34 -6.40
CA LEU A 63 -7.70 4.49 -5.47
C LEU A 63 -8.67 5.59 -5.92
N ALA A 64 -9.96 5.27 -5.92
CA ALA A 64 -11.03 6.22 -6.23
C ALA A 64 -12.33 5.77 -5.53
N PRO A 65 -13.32 6.66 -5.36
CA PRO A 65 -14.61 6.28 -4.82
C PRO A 65 -15.23 5.07 -5.54
N GLY A 66 -15.58 4.03 -4.77
CA GLY A 66 -16.15 2.78 -5.29
C GLY A 66 -15.16 1.86 -6.02
N ARG A 67 -13.85 2.15 -5.98
CA ARG A 67 -12.79 1.28 -6.52
C ARG A 67 -11.88 0.80 -5.41
N GLU A 68 -11.39 -0.42 -5.55
CA GLU A 68 -10.39 -1.00 -4.66
C GLU A 68 -9.01 -0.96 -5.32
N VAL A 69 -7.98 -0.88 -4.50
CA VAL A 69 -6.58 -0.96 -4.92
C VAL A 69 -5.84 -1.94 -4.02
N ARG A 70 -4.80 -2.57 -4.58
CA ARG A 70 -3.91 -3.45 -3.84
C ARG A 70 -2.71 -2.67 -3.31
N LEU A 71 -2.38 -2.87 -2.04
CA LEU A 71 -1.15 -2.35 -1.44
C LEU A 71 0.04 -3.28 -1.74
N LEU A 72 1.21 -2.70 -1.99
CA LEU A 72 2.42 -3.49 -2.25
C LEU A 72 2.81 -4.31 -1.01
N GLY A 73 2.97 -5.62 -1.17
CA GLY A 73 3.37 -6.54 -0.10
C GLY A 73 2.23 -7.41 0.43
N ASP A 74 1.00 -7.11 0.05
CA ASP A 74 -0.15 -7.98 0.23
C ASP A 74 0.04 -9.31 -0.52
N LYS A 75 -0.08 -10.42 0.19
CA LYS A 75 0.13 -11.79 -0.33
C LYS A 75 -1.18 -12.49 -0.73
N THR A 76 -2.33 -11.79 -0.70
CA THR A 76 -3.63 -12.36 -1.12
C THR A 76 -3.84 -12.41 -2.62
#